data_AF-A0A835RRF1-F1
#
_entry.id   AF-A0A835RRF1-F1
#
_cell.length_a   1.000
_cell.length_b   1.000
_cell.length_c   1.000
_cell.angle_alpha   90.00
_cell.angle_beta   90.00
_cell.angle_gamma   90.00
#
_symmetry.space_group_name_H-M   'P 1'
#
loop_
_entity.id
_entity.type
_entity.pdbx_description
1 polymer ?
#
loop_
_entity_poly.entity_id
_entity_poly.type
_entity_poly.pdbx_seq_one_letter_code
_entity_poly.pdbx_strand_id
1 'polypeptide(L)' 'MGGGHGHDEPFYIHAKHMYNLDRMKHQKLKVTLSVLAAFSIGAGVPVFAVIFQQKKTASA' A
#
# COMPACT_ATOMS: atom_id res chain seq x y z
N MET A 1 -20.97 22.90 36.61
CA MET A 1 -21.99 21.84 36.52
C MET A 1 -22.34 21.69 35.05
N GLY A 2 -22.14 20.61 34.30
CA GLY A 2 -21.44 19.32 34.40
C GLY A 2 -21.05 18.96 32.95
N GLY A 3 -20.44 17.84 32.56
CA GLY A 3 -20.02 16.59 33.16
C GLY A 3 -19.45 15.77 31.98
N GLY A 4 -18.34 15.08 32.19
CA GLY A 4 -17.61 14.40 31.11
C GLY A 4 -18.34 13.19 30.51
N HIS A 5 -17.90 12.81 29.31
CA HIS A 5 -17.74 11.42 28.87
C HIS A 5 -16.67 11.40 27.77
N GLY A 6 -15.52 10.83 28.12
CA GLY A 6 -14.49 10.47 27.15
C GLY A 6 -15.07 9.41 26.21
N HIS A 7 -15.07 9.75 24.93
CA HIS A 7 -15.21 8.78 23.88
C HIS A 7 -13.84 8.74 23.22
N ASP A 8 -13.11 7.64 23.45
CA ASP A 8 -11.80 7.34 22.85
C ASP A 8 -11.96 7.09 21.34
N GLU A 9 -12.46 8.07 20.59
CA GLU A 9 -12.71 7.92 19.17
C GLU A 9 -11.43 8.18 18.40
N PRO A 10 -10.97 7.25 17.55
CA PRO A 10 -9.74 7.45 16.81
C PRO A 10 -9.84 8.70 15.94
N PHE A 11 -8.80 9.54 15.99
CA PHE A 11 -8.66 10.83 15.25
C PHE A 11 -9.13 10.79 13.79
N TYR A 12 -9.09 9.62 13.16
CA TYR A 12 -9.49 9.39 11.78
C TYR A 12 -11.01 9.47 11.53
N ILE A 13 -11.86 9.26 12.53
CA ILE A 13 -13.33 9.16 12.36
C ILE A 13 -13.98 10.53 12.11
N HIS A 14 -13.45 11.59 12.72
CA HIS A 14 -13.95 12.97 12.55
C HIS A 14 -12.97 13.87 11.79
N ALA A 15 -12.03 13.29 11.04
CA ALA A 15 -11.04 14.05 10.29
C ALA A 15 -11.69 14.76 9.09
N LYS A 16 -11.35 16.05 8.89
CA LYS A 16 -11.82 16.84 7.73
C LYS A 16 -11.43 16.21 6.39
N HIS A 17 -10.30 15.51 6.35
CA HIS A 17 -9.80 14.82 5.16
C HIS A 17 -9.77 13.32 5.44
N MET A 18 -10.28 12.53 4.49
CA MET A 18 -10.29 11.07 4.58
C MET A 18 -8.89 10.48 4.74
N TYR A 19 -7.85 11.08 4.17
CA TYR A 19 -6.48 10.60 4.35
C TYR A 19 -5.61 11.67 5.01
N ASN A 20 -4.91 11.28 6.06
CA ASN A 20 -3.94 12.13 6.72
C ASN A 20 -2.50 11.79 6.29
N LEU A 21 -2.24 11.93 4.99
CA LEU A 21 -0.96 11.52 4.39
C LEU A 21 0.21 12.36 4.91
N ASP A 22 0.00 13.65 5.17
CA ASP A 22 1.05 14.57 5.61
C ASP A 22 1.57 14.29 7.03
N ARG A 23 0.77 13.61 7.87
CA ARG A 23 1.22 13.16 9.20
C ARG A 23 1.93 11.81 9.18
N MET A 24 2.11 11.22 8.00
CA MET A 24 2.76 9.93 7.87
C MET A 24 4.28 10.08 8.02
N LYS A 25 4.86 9.47 9.05
CA LYS A 25 6.34 9.46 9.23
C LYS A 25 7.02 8.79 8.03
N HIS A 26 8.00 9.49 7.44
CA HIS A 26 8.71 9.11 6.22
C HIS A 26 7.80 8.89 5.00
N GLN A 27 6.75 9.71 4.85
CA GLN A 27 5.77 9.64 3.76
C GLN A 27 6.41 9.47 2.37
N LYS A 28 7.37 10.33 2.00
CA LYS A 28 8.03 10.27 0.69
C LYS A 28 8.70 8.91 0.45
N LEU A 29 9.45 8.40 1.44
CA LEU A 29 10.10 7.10 1.34
C LEU A 29 9.07 5.96 1.17
N LYS A 30 8.01 5.97 1.98
CA LYS A 30 6.97 4.94 1.94
C LYS A 30 6.20 4.93 0.62
N VAL A 31 5.84 6.11 0.10
CA VAL A 31 5.14 6.23 -1.17
C VAL A 31 6.03 5.79 -2.32
N THR A 32 7.30 6.19 -2.35
CA THR A 32 8.22 5.75 -3.41
C THR A 32 8.42 4.23 -3.38
N LEU A 33 8.64 3.65 -2.19
CA LEU A 33 8.81 2.20 -2.05
C LEU A 33 7.54 1.44 -2.42
N SER A 34 6.36 1.94 -2.06
CA SER A 34 5.10 1.27 -2.40
C SER A 34 4.82 1.30 -3.89
N VAL A 35 5.08 2.43 -4.56
CA VAL A 35 4.95 2.55 -6.02
C VAL A 35 5.94 1.63 -6.73
N LEU A 36 7.19 1.60 -6.30
CA LEU A 36 8.22 0.74 -6.88
C LEU A 36 7.88 -0.74 -6.70
N ALA A 37 7.38 -1.13 -5.53
CA ALA A 37 6.97 -2.50 -5.25
C ALA A 37 5.78 -2.91 -6.14
N ALA A 38 4.75 -2.07 -6.23
CA ALA A 38 3.58 -2.34 -7.07
C ALA A 38 3.98 -2.49 -8.55
N PHE A 39 4.82 -1.59 -9.06
CA PHE A 39 5.34 -1.67 -10.42
C PHE A 39 6.15 -2.94 -10.66
N SER A 40 7.07 -3.27 -9.75
CA SER A 40 7.92 -4.46 -9.84
C SER A 40 7.11 -5.74 -9.88
N ILE A 41 6.05 -5.85 -9.08
CA ILE A 41 5.15 -7.01 -9.11
C ILE A 41 4.35 -7.05 -10.42
N GLY A 42 3.80 -5.92 -10.84
CA GLY A 42 3.00 -5.81 -12.07
C GLY A 42 3.79 -6.20 -13.33
N ALA A 43 5.07 -5.84 -13.41
CA ALA A 43 5.94 -6.22 -14.52
C ALA A 43 6.58 -7.61 -14.34
N GLY A 44 6.98 -7.95 -13.11
CA GLY A 44 7.71 -9.18 -12.81
C GLY A 44 6.88 -10.46 -12.99
N VAL A 45 5.60 -10.44 -12.57
CA VAL A 45 4.73 -11.62 -12.67
C VAL A 45 4.51 -12.06 -14.13
N PRO A 46 4.13 -11.20 -15.09
CA PRO A 46 3.99 -11.58 -16.48
C PRO A 46 5.29 -12.11 -17.11
N VAL A 47 6.43 -11.47 -16.83
CA VAL A 47 7.75 -11.93 -17.34
C VAL A 47 8.07 -13.32 -16.82
N PHE A 48 7.90 -13.55 -15.52
CA PHE A 48 8.11 -14.86 -14.93
C PHE A 48 7.16 -15.91 -15.53
N ALA A 49 5.89 -15.57 -15.73
CA ALA A 49 4.92 -16.48 -16.33
C ALA A 49 5.30 -16.89 -17.76
N VAL A 50 5.82 -15.97 -18.57
CA VAL A 50 6.33 -16.27 -19.92
C VAL A 50 7.54 -17.20 -19.85
N ILE A 51 8.53 -16.90 -18.99
CA ILE A 51 9.72 -17.74 -18.81
C ILE A 51 9.32 -19.15 -18.38
N PHE A 52 8.38 -19.27 -17.44
CA PHE A 52 7.88 -20.54 -16.96
C PHE A 52 7.20 -21.35 -18.08
N GLN A 53 6.37 -20.70 -18.91
CA GLN A 53 5.73 -21.36 -20.05
C GLN A 53 6.75 -21.81 -21.11
N GLN A 54 7.70 -20.95 -21.47
CA GLN A 54 8.75 -21.30 -22.42
C GLN A 54 9.60 -22.49 -21.95
N LYS A 55 9.92 -22.55 -20.65
CA LYS A 55 10.62 -23.70 -20.06
C LYS A 55 9.83 -25.01 -20.18
N LYS A 56 8.50 -24.97 -20.04
CA LYS A 56 7.65 -26.15 -20.23
C LYS A 56 7.63 -26.61 -21.69
N THR A 57 7.55 -25.67 -22.65
CA THR A 57 7.53 -25.98 -24.08
C THR A 57 8.89 -26.47 -24.59
N ALA A 58 10.00 -25.89 -24.11
CA ALA A 58 11.35 -26.28 -24.53
C ALA A 58 11.82 -27.62 -23.96
N SER A 59 11.12 -28.17 -22.96
CA SER A 59 11.42 -29.45 -22.34
C SER A 59 10.63 -30.63 -22.93
N ALA A 60 9.84 -30.38 -23.99
CA ALA A 60 9.04 -31.35 -24.72
C ALA A 60 9.71 -31.76 -26.04
#